data_AF-A0A640SR66-F1
#
_entry.id   AF-A0A640SR66-F1
#
_cell.length_a   1.000
_cell.length_b   1.000
_cell.length_c   1.000
_cell.angle_alpha   90.00
_cell.angle_beta   90.00
_cell.angle_gamma   90.00
#
_symmetry.space_group_name_H-M   'P 1'
#
loop_
_entity.id
_entity.type
_entity.pdbx_description
1 polymer ?
#
loop_
_entity_poly.entity_id
_entity_poly.type
_entity_poly.pdbx_seq_one_letter_code
_entity_poly.pdbx_strand_id
1 'polypeptide(L)'
;MRSKKQSLAYGAATLGLALAGAVLTAPTATAASDNYLQFDHQAASLIDTCYEWKGPEGIEKKNYCHNYRPVGDSWKAYFPAEATGVTVQVHWSGGSTSLYINEADKNHCYRIEGILPSIHVLDLKC
;
A
#
# COMPACT_ATOMS: atom_id res chain seq x y z
N MET A 1 11.89 60.98 -15.26
CA MET A 1 11.82 59.60 -14.72
C MET A 1 10.36 59.24 -14.40
N ARG A 2 9.77 58.30 -15.17
CA ARG A 2 8.59 57.42 -14.89
C ARG A 2 8.27 56.70 -16.22
N SER A 3 8.99 55.63 -16.55
CA SER A 3 8.72 54.19 -16.31
C SER A 3 7.68 53.54 -17.27
N LYS A 4 8.23 52.84 -18.28
CA LYS A 4 7.86 51.56 -18.95
C LYS A 4 6.36 51.26 -19.19
N LYS A 5 5.85 51.22 -20.44
CA LYS A 5 5.91 50.17 -21.51
C LYS A 5 5.29 48.81 -21.11
N GLN A 6 4.18 48.43 -21.79
CA GLN A 6 3.71 47.09 -22.19
C GLN A 6 2.24 47.24 -22.68
N SER A 7 1.71 46.69 -23.78
CA SER A 7 2.01 45.44 -24.49
C SER A 7 1.57 45.49 -25.97
N LEU A 8 2.47 45.06 -26.87
CA LEU A 8 2.17 44.33 -28.11
C LEU A 8 1.56 42.96 -27.73
N ALA A 9 0.87 42.19 -28.56
CA ALA A 9 0.24 42.32 -29.86
C ALA A 9 -0.54 41.00 -30.06
N TYR A 10 -1.47 41.05 -31.02
CA TYR A 10 -2.11 39.94 -31.72
C TYR A 10 -1.25 38.68 -31.91
N GLY A 11 -1.92 37.52 -31.93
CA GLY A 11 -1.35 36.31 -32.51
C GLY A 11 -2.21 35.06 -32.30
N ALA A 12 -3.35 34.98 -32.99
CA ALA A 12 -3.97 33.69 -33.24
C ALA A 12 -3.09 32.91 -34.23
N ALA A 13 -2.72 31.67 -33.89
CA ALA A 13 -2.12 30.74 -34.83
C ALA A 13 -2.72 29.35 -34.61
N THR A 14 -3.70 29.03 -35.46
CA THR A 14 -4.17 27.67 -35.72
C THR A 14 -3.24 27.00 -36.72
N LEU A 15 -2.55 25.93 -36.30
CA LEU A 15 -1.89 24.92 -37.14
C LEU A 15 -1.95 23.63 -36.29
N GLY A 16 -2.42 22.46 -36.71
CA GLY A 16 -2.53 21.88 -38.04
C GLY A 16 -1.92 20.48 -37.99
N LEU A 17 -2.79 19.46 -37.96
CA LEU A 17 -2.65 18.06 -38.42
C LEU A 17 -1.42 17.18 -38.04
N ALA A 18 -1.77 16.07 -37.36
CA ALA A 18 -1.39 14.67 -37.60
C ALA A 18 0.10 14.26 -37.67
N LEU A 19 0.56 13.53 -36.65
CA LEU A 19 1.74 12.66 -36.72
C LEU A 19 1.43 11.27 -36.14
N ALA A 20 1.45 10.29 -37.04
CA ALA A 20 1.91 8.91 -36.93
C ALA A 20 1.58 8.11 -35.65
N GLY A 21 0.83 7.03 -35.86
CA GLY A 21 0.60 5.99 -34.87
C GLY A 21 1.90 5.31 -34.44
N ALA A 22 2.32 5.62 -33.22
CA ALA A 22 2.81 4.62 -32.30
C ALA A 22 1.88 4.73 -31.09
N VAL A 23 0.86 3.87 -31.01
CA VAL A 23 0.20 3.63 -29.73
C VAL A 23 1.26 2.92 -28.90
N LEU A 24 2.12 3.70 -28.26
CA LEU A 24 2.81 3.25 -27.06
C LEU A 24 1.66 2.84 -26.15
N THR A 25 1.44 1.53 -26.04
CA THR A 25 0.73 0.99 -24.90
C THR A 25 1.60 1.37 -23.70
N ALA A 26 1.41 2.59 -23.21
CA ALA A 26 1.85 2.95 -21.88
C ALA A 26 1.39 1.80 -21.00
N PRO A 27 2.23 1.26 -20.12
CA PRO A 27 1.76 0.30 -19.14
C PRO A 27 0.57 0.98 -18.49
N THR A 28 -0.62 0.44 -18.69
CA THR A 28 -1.77 0.83 -17.88
C THR A 28 -1.27 0.55 -16.49
N ALA A 29 -0.96 1.61 -15.74
CA ALA A 29 -0.75 1.51 -14.31
C ALA A 29 -2.04 0.89 -13.81
N THR A 30 -2.03 -0.43 -13.64
CA THR A 30 -3.13 -1.12 -13.02
C THR A 30 -3.25 -0.42 -11.68
N ALA A 31 -4.41 0.17 -11.42
CA ALA A 31 -4.63 0.85 -10.15
C ALA A 31 -4.20 -0.14 -9.07
N ALA A 32 -3.40 0.34 -8.11
CA ALA A 32 -3.11 -0.43 -6.92
C ALA A 32 -4.41 -1.05 -6.46
N SER A 33 -4.47 -2.37 -6.37
CA SER A 33 -5.69 -3.04 -5.96
C SER A 33 -6.11 -2.39 -4.64
N ASP A 34 -7.33 -1.86 -4.54
CA ASP A 34 -7.87 -1.25 -3.31
C ASP A 34 -7.98 -2.27 -2.15
N ASN A 35 -7.52 -3.49 -2.38
CA ASN A 35 -7.43 -4.58 -1.44
C ASN A 35 -6.40 -4.30 -0.34
N TYR A 36 -6.73 -4.75 0.86
CA TYR A 36 -5.92 -4.50 2.04
C TYR A 36 -5.90 -5.67 3.01
N LEU A 37 -4.90 -5.62 3.88
CA LEU A 37 -4.82 -6.35 5.14
C LEU A 37 -5.27 -5.38 6.23
N GLN A 38 -6.28 -5.72 7.02
CA GLN A 38 -6.72 -4.93 8.17
C GLN A 38 -6.42 -5.68 9.45
N PHE A 39 -5.90 -4.96 10.45
CA PHE A 39 -5.62 -5.48 11.77
C PHE A 39 -6.40 -4.69 12.81
N ASP A 40 -7.10 -5.40 13.68
CA ASP A 40 -7.74 -4.91 14.91
C ASP A 40 -6.95 -5.47 16.10
N HIS A 41 -6.30 -4.60 16.88
CA HIS A 41 -5.38 -5.02 17.93
C HIS A 41 -5.99 -4.85 19.32
N GLN A 42 -6.23 -5.98 19.99
CA GLN A 42 -6.83 -6.09 21.33
C GLN A 42 -5.92 -6.86 22.31
N ALA A 43 -4.69 -7.19 21.93
CA ALA A 43 -3.76 -7.95 22.77
C ALA A 43 -3.05 -7.07 23.78
N ALA A 44 -2.70 -7.60 24.96
CA ALA A 44 -1.98 -6.86 26.00
C ALA A 44 -0.45 -6.79 25.75
N SER A 45 -0.05 -6.35 24.56
CA SER A 45 1.35 -6.12 24.17
C SER A 45 1.46 -5.01 23.13
N LEU A 46 2.67 -4.54 22.83
CA LEU A 46 2.90 -3.75 21.62
C LEU A 46 3.06 -4.69 20.44
N ILE A 47 2.46 -4.35 19.31
CA ILE A 47 2.54 -5.14 18.09
C ILE A 47 3.35 -4.42 17.02
N ASP A 48 4.25 -5.17 16.39
CA ASP A 48 4.85 -4.82 15.11
C ASP A 48 4.31 -5.74 14.03
N THR A 49 4.04 -5.19 12.83
CA THR A 49 3.72 -5.98 11.64
C THR A 49 4.63 -5.59 10.49
N CYS A 50 5.39 -6.55 9.97
CA CYS A 50 6.28 -6.36 8.83
C CYS A 50 5.75 -7.11 7.61
N TYR A 51 5.76 -6.46 6.45
CA TYR A 51 5.18 -6.95 5.21
C TYR A 51 6.27 -7.24 4.20
N GLU A 52 6.36 -8.51 3.77
CA GLU A 52 7.18 -8.96 2.67
C GLU A 52 6.30 -9.26 1.46
N TRP A 53 6.18 -8.31 0.55
CA TRP A 53 5.34 -8.43 -0.63
C TRP A 53 5.93 -9.44 -1.62
N LYS A 54 5.05 -10.23 -2.23
CA LYS A 54 5.38 -11.21 -3.27
C LYS A 54 4.86 -10.69 -4.60
N GLY A 55 5.63 -10.89 -5.68
CA GLY A 55 5.30 -10.37 -7.00
C GLY A 55 6.51 -10.34 -7.92
N PRO A 56 6.49 -9.51 -8.97
CA PRO A 56 7.61 -9.37 -9.90
C PRO A 56 8.86 -8.78 -9.22
N GLU A 57 10.00 -8.91 -9.88
CA GLU A 57 11.28 -8.35 -9.43
C GLU A 57 11.14 -6.85 -9.09
N GLY A 58 11.69 -6.45 -7.95
CA GLY A 58 11.66 -5.06 -7.48
C GLY A 58 10.52 -4.76 -6.50
N ILE A 59 9.56 -5.68 -6.31
CA ILE A 59 8.45 -5.48 -5.38
C ILE A 59 8.91 -5.45 -3.92
N GLU A 60 10.01 -6.13 -3.60
CA GLU A 60 10.61 -6.19 -2.26
C GLU A 60 11.03 -4.80 -1.75
N LYS A 61 11.26 -3.84 -2.65
CA LYS A 61 11.54 -2.43 -2.30
C LYS A 61 10.35 -1.72 -1.67
N LYS A 62 9.15 -2.31 -1.76
CA LYS A 62 7.92 -1.83 -1.13
C LYS A 62 7.67 -2.47 0.24
N ASN A 63 8.56 -3.34 0.72
CA ASN A 63 8.45 -3.94 2.05
C ASN A 63 8.58 -2.86 3.13
N TYR A 64 7.77 -2.95 4.18
CA TYR A 64 7.80 -2.00 5.30
C TYR A 64 7.25 -2.65 6.57
N CYS A 65 7.34 -1.94 7.70
CA CYS A 65 6.71 -2.35 8.95
C CYS A 65 5.84 -1.24 9.54
N HIS A 66 4.75 -1.63 10.18
CA HIS A 66 4.06 -0.82 11.17
C HIS A 66 4.57 -1.22 12.55
N ASN A 67 5.20 -0.30 13.28
CA ASN A 67 5.82 -0.59 14.57
C ASN A 67 5.04 0.04 15.73
N TYR A 68 5.20 -0.54 16.92
CA TYR A 68 4.75 -0.06 18.22
C TYR A 68 3.25 0.25 18.27
N ARG A 69 2.42 -0.61 17.64
CA ARG A 69 0.97 -0.42 17.64
C ARG A 69 0.42 -0.71 19.04
N PRO A 70 -0.18 0.27 19.73
CA PRO A 70 -0.70 0.09 21.09
C PRO A 70 -2.02 -0.69 21.09
N VAL A 71 -2.42 -1.19 22.27
CA VAL A 71 -3.71 -1.88 22.46
C VAL A 71 -4.87 -0.96 22.08
N GLY A 72 -5.87 -1.50 21.40
CA GLY A 72 -7.06 -0.79 20.93
C GLY A 72 -6.88 -0.11 19.57
N ASP A 73 -5.70 -0.20 18.97
CA ASP A 73 -5.41 0.41 17.66
C ASP A 73 -5.89 -0.46 16.50
N SER A 74 -6.07 0.16 15.33
CA SER A 74 -6.44 -0.51 14.09
C SER A 74 -5.73 0.13 12.90
N TRP A 75 -5.26 -0.69 11.97
CA TRP A 75 -4.55 -0.21 10.79
C TRP A 75 -4.79 -1.07 9.56
N LYS A 76 -4.41 -0.52 8.40
CA LYS A 76 -4.45 -1.20 7.11
C LYS A 76 -3.10 -1.17 6.43
N ALA A 77 -2.78 -2.24 5.72
CA ALA A 77 -1.70 -2.29 4.75
C ALA A 77 -2.31 -2.64 3.38
N TYR A 78 -2.10 -1.77 2.40
CA TYR A 78 -2.67 -1.94 1.06
C TYR A 78 -1.73 -2.75 0.19
N PHE A 79 -2.29 -3.66 -0.61
CA PHE A 79 -1.50 -4.41 -1.57
C PHE A 79 -0.97 -3.46 -2.65
N PRO A 80 0.35 -3.47 -2.94
CA PRO A 80 0.88 -2.83 -4.13
C PRO A 80 0.22 -3.39 -5.41
N ALA A 81 0.11 -2.57 -6.45
CA ALA A 81 -0.55 -2.93 -7.72
C ALA A 81 -0.08 -4.25 -8.37
N GLU A 82 1.19 -4.60 -8.18
CA GLU A 82 1.82 -5.78 -8.77
C GLU A 82 1.97 -6.95 -7.77
N ALA A 83 1.48 -6.77 -6.54
CA ALA A 83 1.57 -7.81 -5.52
C ALA A 83 0.66 -8.99 -5.87
N THR A 84 1.22 -10.18 -5.79
CA THR A 84 0.49 -11.45 -5.89
C THR A 84 0.21 -12.05 -4.51
N GLY A 85 0.86 -11.53 -3.47
CA GLY A 85 0.66 -11.97 -2.10
C GLY A 85 1.59 -11.23 -1.14
N VAL A 86 1.59 -11.68 0.10
CA VAL A 86 2.43 -11.13 1.17
C VAL A 86 2.74 -12.21 2.19
N THR A 87 3.93 -12.14 2.79
CA THR A 87 4.19 -12.75 4.09
C THR A 87 4.15 -11.63 5.13
N VAL A 88 3.30 -11.75 6.15
CA VAL A 88 3.23 -10.79 7.26
C VAL A 88 3.83 -11.42 8.49
N GLN A 89 4.87 -10.78 9.03
CA GLN A 89 5.41 -11.13 10.34
C GLN A 89 4.75 -10.26 11.41
N VAL A 90 3.99 -10.88 12.30
CA VAL A 90 3.37 -10.22 13.46
C VAL A 90 4.23 -10.52 14.69
N HIS A 91 4.81 -9.49 15.29
CA HIS A 91 5.71 -9.60 16.43
C HIS A 91 5.12 -8.94 17.67
N TRP A 92 5.40 -9.51 18.83
CA TRP A 92 5.09 -8.95 20.15
C TRP A 92 6.20 -9.30 21.14
N SER A 93 6.12 -8.75 22.35
CA SER A 93 7.10 -9.07 23.39
C SER A 93 7.05 -10.56 23.75
N GLY A 94 8.11 -11.30 23.43
CA GLY A 94 8.21 -12.73 23.76
C GLY A 94 7.63 -13.69 22.73
N GLY A 95 7.22 -13.23 21.55
CA GLY A 95 6.76 -14.14 20.49
C GLY A 95 6.49 -13.48 19.14
N SER A 96 6.21 -14.31 18.15
CA SER A 96 5.78 -13.87 16.83
C SER A 96 5.00 -14.96 16.11
N THR A 97 4.22 -14.57 15.11
CA THR A 97 3.60 -15.48 14.15
C THR A 97 3.69 -14.94 12.74
N SER A 98 3.60 -15.85 11.76
CA SER A 98 3.66 -15.55 10.34
C SER A 98 2.31 -15.79 9.70
N LEU A 99 1.85 -14.83 8.90
CA LEU A 99 0.68 -14.98 8.03
C LEU A 99 1.16 -15.07 6.58
N TYR A 100 0.60 -16.02 5.84
CA TYR A 100 0.93 -16.23 4.43
C TYR A 100 -0.33 -16.01 3.60
N ILE A 101 -0.38 -14.88 2.89
CA ILE A 101 -1.51 -14.54 2.02
C ILE A 101 -1.05 -14.61 0.57
N ASN A 102 -1.76 -15.39 -0.25
CA ASN A 102 -1.51 -15.48 -1.70
C ASN A 102 -2.68 -14.92 -2.53
N GLU A 103 -3.65 -14.27 -1.88
CA GLU A 103 -4.89 -13.75 -2.47
C GLU A 103 -4.88 -12.21 -2.41
N ALA A 104 -3.97 -11.56 -3.15
CA ALA A 104 -3.85 -10.10 -3.18
C ALA A 104 -5.07 -9.38 -3.82
N ASP A 105 -5.96 -10.14 -4.46
CA ASP A 105 -7.18 -9.67 -5.08
C ASP A 105 -8.37 -9.55 -4.10
N LYS A 106 -8.15 -9.79 -2.81
CA LYS A 106 -9.19 -9.71 -1.76
C LYS A 106 -8.73 -8.93 -0.53
N ASN A 107 -9.71 -8.45 0.23
CA ASN A 107 -9.47 -7.94 1.58
C ASN A 107 -9.27 -9.08 2.57
N HIS A 108 -8.36 -8.89 3.52
CA HIS A 108 -8.09 -9.81 4.63
C HIS A 108 -8.19 -9.06 5.94
N CYS A 109 -8.91 -9.61 6.91
CA CYS A 109 -9.17 -8.95 8.18
C CYS A 109 -8.69 -9.85 9.31
N TYR A 110 -7.90 -9.29 10.22
CA TYR A 110 -7.34 -10.02 11.34
C TYR A 110 -7.65 -9.31 12.66
N ARG A 111 -7.88 -10.11 13.70
CA ARG A 111 -7.82 -9.63 15.08
C ARG A 111 -6.62 -10.22 15.80
N ILE A 112 -5.86 -9.36 16.47
CA ILE A 112 -4.76 -9.76 17.34
C ILE A 112 -5.25 -9.61 18.77
N GLU A 113 -5.36 -10.71 19.52
CA GLU A 113 -5.92 -10.69 20.87
C GLU A 113 -5.17 -11.62 21.83
N GLY A 114 -5.48 -11.49 23.12
CA GLY A 114 -4.89 -12.29 24.18
C GLY A 114 -3.90 -11.53 25.06
N ILE A 115 -3.27 -12.26 25.96
CA ILE A 115 -2.28 -11.75 26.93
C ILE A 115 -1.09 -12.68 26.93
N LEU A 116 0.10 -12.19 27.29
CA LEU A 116 1.30 -13.03 27.32
C LEU A 116 1.14 -14.21 28.30
N PRO A 117 1.61 -15.42 27.94
CA PRO A 117 2.32 -15.78 26.69
C PRO A 117 1.40 -16.19 25.52
N SER A 118 0.08 -16.10 25.68
CA SER A 118 -0.95 -16.59 24.77
C SER A 118 -1.58 -15.46 23.95
N ILE A 119 -0.80 -14.87 23.05
CA ILE A 119 -1.30 -13.93 22.03
C ILE A 119 -1.55 -14.72 20.74
N HIS A 120 -2.67 -14.42 20.09
CA HIS A 120 -3.14 -15.10 18.88
C HIS A 120 -3.54 -14.11 17.80
N VAL A 121 -3.47 -14.55 16.54
CA VAL A 121 -3.98 -13.82 15.39
C VAL A 121 -5.11 -14.62 14.78
N LEU A 122 -6.31 -14.03 14.75
CA LEU A 122 -7.53 -14.66 14.26
C LEU A 122 -7.87 -14.08 12.89
N ASP A 123 -8.16 -14.96 11.93
CA ASP A 123 -8.74 -14.60 10.64
C ASP A 123 -10.23 -14.29 10.81
N LEU A 124 -10.65 -13.14 10.29
CA LEU A 124 -12.01 -12.63 10.36
C LEU A 124 -12.54 -12.39 8.95
N LYS A 125 -13.87 -12.43 8.82
CA LYS A 125 -14.51 -11.96 7.59
C LYS A 125 -14.42 -10.43 7.52
N CYS A 126 -13.79 -9.95 6.45
CA CYS A 126 -14.16 -8.68 5.83
C CYS A 126 -15.50 -8.87 5.08
#